data_AF-K9QT73-F1
#
_entry.id   AF-K9QT73-F1
#
_cell.length_a   1.000
_cell.length_b   1.000
_cell.length_c   1.000
_cell.angle_alpha   90.00
_cell.angle_beta   90.00
_cell.angle_gamma   90.00
#
_symmetry.space_group_name_H-M   'P 1'
#
loop_
_entity.id
_entity.type
_entity.pdbx_description
1 polymer ?
#
loop_
_entity_poly.entity_id
_entity_poly.type
_entity_poly.pdbx_seq_one_letter_code
_entity_poly.pdbx_strand_id
1 'polypeptide(L)'
;MRKLNFVSALMLTCFVISSTPAQAQTRVEIAESYAYLVNASRVIRGRSPVPHKQSIAWANKRKTRAVKDAMLHEIRVSQNYFSSASSNNACQAYAYLKNTRFRLFEGRSENHSSLVNTCLNMDEPKYKQEVDKDLSDLFGSLR
;
A
#
# COMPACT_ATOMS: atom_id res chain seq x y z
N MET A 1 31.94 51.58 -25.96
CA MET A 1 32.06 50.99 -24.61
C MET A 1 30.66 50.71 -24.06
N ARG A 2 30.41 49.47 -23.59
CA ARG A 2 29.20 48.95 -22.87
C ARG A 2 27.88 48.92 -23.65
N LYS A 3 26.97 47.95 -23.51
CA LYS A 3 26.95 46.50 -23.23
C LYS A 3 25.44 46.11 -23.33
N LEU A 4 25.14 45.09 -24.15
CA LEU A 4 24.11 44.05 -24.02
C LEU A 4 22.67 44.35 -23.47
N ASN A 5 21.70 44.08 -24.36
CA ASN A 5 20.38 43.44 -24.18
C ASN A 5 20.13 42.67 -22.87
N PHE A 6 18.91 42.71 -22.33
CA PHE A 6 17.92 41.61 -22.36
C PHE A 6 16.63 41.94 -21.57
N VAL A 7 15.50 41.46 -22.09
CA VAL A 7 14.16 41.45 -21.49
C VAL A 7 14.14 40.55 -20.24
N SER A 8 13.39 40.92 -19.21
CA SER A 8 12.91 39.95 -18.21
C SER A 8 11.55 40.35 -17.64
N ALA A 9 10.54 39.58 -18.04
CA ALA A 9 9.28 39.41 -17.36
C ALA A 9 9.48 38.46 -16.17
N LEU A 10 8.96 38.82 -15.00
CA LEU A 10 8.70 37.95 -13.85
C LEU A 10 7.81 38.77 -12.92
N MET A 11 6.59 38.38 -12.56
CA MET A 11 6.32 37.27 -11.66
C MET A 11 4.85 36.86 -11.80
N LEU A 12 4.59 35.67 -12.34
CA LEU A 12 3.38 34.92 -12.02
C LEU A 12 3.83 33.76 -11.11
N THR A 13 3.60 33.89 -9.82
CA THR A 13 3.78 32.82 -8.84
C THR A 13 2.68 31.79 -9.04
N CYS A 14 2.86 30.91 -10.03
CA CYS A 14 2.12 29.67 -10.08
C CYS A 14 2.62 28.76 -8.95
N PHE A 15 1.71 28.44 -8.05
CA PHE A 15 1.77 27.30 -7.15
C PHE A 15 2.34 26.08 -7.88
N VAL A 16 3.53 25.63 -7.51
CA VAL A 16 3.96 24.27 -7.78
C VAL A 16 3.65 23.48 -6.51
N ILE A 17 2.44 22.91 -6.47
CA ILE A 17 2.24 21.68 -5.70
C ILE A 17 3.18 20.68 -6.38
N SER A 18 4.31 20.44 -5.73
CA SER A 18 5.25 19.37 -6.07
C SER A 18 4.48 18.06 -6.04
N SER A 19 3.94 17.65 -7.19
CA SER A 19 3.72 16.24 -7.47
C SER A 19 5.09 15.60 -7.45
N THR A 20 5.47 15.04 -6.30
CA THR A 20 6.57 14.08 -6.24
C THR A 20 6.35 13.11 -7.38
N PRO A 21 7.28 12.99 -8.35
CA PRO A 21 7.16 11.99 -9.39
C PRO A 21 6.99 10.64 -8.67
N ALA A 22 5.98 9.87 -9.05
CA ALA A 22 5.71 8.56 -8.45
C ALA A 22 7.02 7.78 -8.41
N GLN A 23 7.58 7.60 -7.22
CA GLN A 23 8.86 6.92 -7.05
C GLN A 23 8.73 5.54 -7.68
N ALA A 24 9.65 5.21 -8.60
CA ALA A 24 9.64 3.90 -9.22
C ALA A 24 9.79 2.84 -8.13
N GLN A 25 8.76 2.02 -7.93
CA GLN A 25 8.70 0.99 -6.89
C GLN A 25 9.91 0.07 -7.02
N THR A 26 10.70 -0.04 -5.95
CA THR A 26 11.84 -0.94 -5.93
C THR A 26 11.39 -2.40 -5.88
N ARG A 27 12.25 -3.32 -6.34
CA ARG A 27 11.97 -4.75 -6.24
C ARG A 27 11.74 -5.22 -4.80
N VAL A 28 12.42 -4.59 -3.85
CA VAL A 28 12.30 -4.86 -2.42
C VAL A 28 10.92 -4.44 -1.91
N GLU A 29 10.49 -3.22 -2.24
CA GLU A 29 9.16 -2.72 -1.87
C GLU A 29 8.05 -3.61 -2.42
N ILE A 30 8.16 -4.04 -3.68
CA ILE A 30 7.17 -4.95 -4.29
C ILE A 30 7.12 -6.30 -3.54
N ALA A 31 8.28 -6.89 -3.21
CA ALA A 31 8.33 -8.18 -2.53
C ALA A 31 7.79 -8.12 -1.09
N GLU A 32 8.10 -7.07 -0.35
CA GLU A 32 7.59 -6.86 1.02
C GLU A 32 6.09 -6.54 1.03
N SER A 33 5.64 -5.72 0.08
CA SER A 33 4.22 -5.39 -0.08
C SER A 33 3.39 -6.62 -0.44
N TYR A 34 3.93 -7.49 -1.31
CA TYR A 34 3.34 -8.79 -1.56
C TYR A 34 3.21 -9.63 -0.29
N ALA A 35 4.26 -9.66 0.55
CA ALA A 35 4.24 -10.43 1.77
C ALA A 35 3.21 -9.91 2.79
N TYR A 36 2.97 -8.59 2.85
CA TYR A 36 1.87 -8.03 3.63
C TYR A 36 0.49 -8.41 3.05
N LEU A 37 0.28 -8.28 1.74
CA LEU A 37 -0.99 -8.65 1.09
C LEU A 37 -1.37 -10.12 1.28
N VAL A 38 -0.41 -11.03 1.18
CA VAL A 38 -0.64 -12.45 1.46
C VAL A 38 -1.17 -12.64 2.88
N ASN A 39 -0.59 -11.96 3.87
CA ASN A 39 -1.06 -12.08 5.23
C ASN A 39 -2.41 -11.39 5.45
N ALA A 40 -2.68 -10.25 4.80
CA ALA A 40 -4.01 -9.62 4.80
C ALA A 40 -5.10 -10.60 4.32
N SER A 41 -4.88 -11.23 3.17
CA SER A 41 -5.86 -12.15 2.58
C SER A 41 -6.03 -13.43 3.40
N ARG A 42 -4.99 -13.87 4.11
CA ARG A 42 -5.06 -15.06 4.96
C ARG A 42 -5.85 -14.78 6.22
N VAL A 43 -5.49 -13.73 6.96
CA VAL A 43 -6.14 -13.44 8.23
C VAL A 43 -7.60 -13.02 8.04
N ILE A 44 -7.93 -12.31 6.95
CA ILE A 44 -9.33 -11.95 6.67
C ILE A 44 -10.21 -13.19 6.43
N ARG A 45 -9.62 -14.28 5.95
CA ARG A 45 -10.28 -15.60 5.78
C ARG A 45 -10.20 -16.50 7.01
N GLY A 46 -9.75 -15.98 8.16
CA GLY A 46 -9.55 -16.76 9.38
C GLY A 46 -8.39 -17.77 9.30
N ARG A 47 -7.44 -17.58 8.38
CA ARG A 47 -6.25 -18.42 8.25
C ARG A 47 -5.07 -17.80 8.98
N SER A 48 -4.22 -18.65 9.56
CA SER A 48 -2.99 -18.20 10.20
C SER A 48 -2.06 -17.49 9.20
N PRO A 49 -1.39 -16.40 9.58
CA PRO A 49 -0.40 -15.72 8.75
C PRO A 49 0.79 -16.64 8.46
N VAL A 50 1.47 -16.40 7.35
CA VAL A 50 2.73 -17.06 7.02
C VAL A 50 3.92 -16.18 7.42
N PRO A 51 5.09 -16.79 7.69
CA PRO A 51 6.31 -16.02 7.94
C PRO A 51 6.59 -15.05 6.79
N HIS A 52 6.76 -13.77 7.12
CA HIS A 52 6.92 -12.70 6.13
C HIS A 52 8.07 -12.98 5.13
N LYS A 53 9.19 -13.53 5.64
CA LYS A 53 10.36 -13.92 4.82
C LYS A 53 10.03 -14.98 3.75
N GLN A 54 9.05 -15.86 4.00
CA GLN A 54 8.67 -16.90 3.05
C GLN A 54 8.02 -16.30 1.79
N SER A 55 7.10 -15.36 1.97
CA SER A 55 6.43 -14.64 0.88
C SER A 55 7.42 -13.76 0.11
N ILE A 56 8.36 -13.10 0.80
CA ILE A 56 9.45 -12.34 0.16
C ILE A 56 10.32 -13.26 -0.70
N ALA A 57 10.73 -14.42 -0.17
CA ALA A 57 11.54 -15.38 -0.93
C ALA A 57 10.81 -15.91 -2.17
N TRP A 58 9.49 -16.10 -2.08
CA TRP A 58 8.66 -16.45 -3.23
C TRP A 58 8.63 -15.33 -4.29
N ALA A 59 8.51 -14.07 -3.88
CA ALA A 59 8.46 -12.91 -4.77
C ALA A 59 9.81 -12.67 -5.46
N ASN A 60 10.91 -12.79 -4.72
CA ASN A 60 12.27 -12.60 -5.25
C ASN A 60 12.69 -13.64 -6.29
N LYS A 61 12.01 -14.80 -6.36
CA LYS A 61 12.23 -15.82 -7.39
C LYS A 61 11.40 -15.59 -8.66
N ARG A 62 10.60 -14.51 -8.72
CA ARG A 62 9.67 -14.24 -9.82
C ARG A 62 9.98 -12.92 -10.52
N LYS A 63 9.46 -12.82 -11.75
CA LYS A 63 9.41 -11.58 -12.52
C LYS A 63 8.44 -10.62 -11.83
N THR A 64 8.75 -9.33 -11.85
CA THR A 64 7.92 -8.27 -11.23
C THR A 64 6.45 -8.35 -11.66
N ARG A 65 6.18 -8.57 -12.95
CA ARG A 65 4.81 -8.73 -13.47
C ARG A 65 4.03 -9.85 -12.76
N ALA A 66 4.64 -11.02 -12.59
CA ALA A 66 3.99 -12.15 -11.91
C ALA A 66 3.74 -11.87 -10.43
N VAL A 67 4.59 -11.07 -9.78
CA VAL A 67 4.35 -10.63 -8.39
C VAL A 67 3.19 -9.65 -8.35
N LYS A 68 3.13 -8.67 -9.26
CA LYS A 68 2.01 -7.72 -9.36
C LYS A 68 0.67 -8.42 -9.65
N ASP A 69 0.66 -9.41 -10.55
CA ASP A 69 -0.54 -10.22 -10.84
C ASP A 69 -1.01 -10.97 -9.59
N ALA A 70 -0.08 -11.53 -8.79
CA ALA A 70 -0.41 -12.16 -7.52
C ALA A 70 -0.91 -11.16 -6.47
N MET A 71 -0.33 -9.97 -6.38
CA MET A 71 -0.82 -8.90 -5.50
C MET A 71 -2.25 -8.48 -5.86
N LEU A 72 -2.56 -8.33 -7.16
CA LEU A 72 -3.93 -8.06 -7.62
C LEU A 72 -4.90 -9.17 -7.23
N HIS A 73 -4.46 -10.43 -7.23
CA HIS A 73 -5.26 -11.54 -6.73
C HIS A 73 -5.54 -11.41 -5.22
N GLU A 74 -4.52 -11.15 -4.40
CA GLU A 74 -4.69 -11.01 -2.95
C GLU A 74 -5.57 -9.80 -2.57
N ILE A 75 -5.51 -8.71 -3.34
CA ILE A 75 -6.40 -7.54 -3.19
C ILE A 75 -7.86 -7.94 -3.42
N ARG A 76 -8.16 -8.67 -4.51
CA ARG A 76 -9.53 -9.15 -4.78
C ARG A 76 -10.03 -10.10 -3.70
N VAL A 77 -9.17 -10.98 -3.20
CA VAL A 77 -9.51 -11.84 -2.05
C VAL A 77 -9.84 -10.97 -0.84
N SER A 78 -9.04 -9.96 -0.54
CA SER A 78 -9.28 -9.08 0.60
C SER A 78 -10.62 -8.35 0.47
N GLN A 79 -10.92 -7.78 -0.71
CA GLN A 79 -12.21 -7.14 -1.00
C GLN A 79 -13.41 -8.07 -0.78
N ASN A 80 -13.31 -9.33 -1.22
CA ASN A 80 -14.43 -10.28 -1.15
C ASN A 80 -14.76 -10.75 0.27
N TYR A 81 -13.78 -10.72 1.18
CA TYR A 81 -13.93 -11.28 2.53
C TYR A 81 -13.95 -10.23 3.63
N PHE A 82 -13.62 -8.96 3.33
CA PHE A 82 -13.49 -7.94 4.37
C PHE A 82 -14.80 -7.69 5.13
N SER A 83 -15.93 -7.68 4.41
CA SER A 83 -17.25 -7.40 4.99
C SER A 83 -17.76 -8.49 5.94
N SER A 84 -17.30 -9.74 5.77
CA SER A 84 -17.77 -10.91 6.52
C SER A 84 -16.78 -11.41 7.58
N ALA A 85 -15.61 -10.76 7.70
CA ALA A 85 -14.62 -11.13 8.70
C ALA A 85 -15.05 -10.73 10.12
N SER A 86 -14.61 -11.51 11.12
CA SER A 86 -14.72 -11.09 12.52
C SER A 86 -13.90 -9.83 12.76
N SER A 87 -14.29 -9.00 13.73
CA SER A 87 -13.61 -7.73 14.02
C SER A 87 -12.11 -7.91 14.28
N ASN A 88 -11.71 -8.99 14.97
CA ASN A 88 -10.29 -9.30 15.18
C ASN A 88 -9.56 -9.61 13.87
N ASN A 89 -10.14 -10.44 13.00
CA ASN A 89 -9.55 -10.76 11.69
C ASN A 89 -9.50 -9.55 10.77
N ALA A 90 -10.55 -8.71 10.80
CA ALA A 90 -10.63 -7.46 10.05
C ALA A 90 -9.53 -6.49 10.50
N CYS A 91 -9.30 -6.33 11.80
CA CYS A 91 -8.23 -5.46 12.29
C CYS A 91 -6.82 -5.99 12.05
N GLN A 92 -6.63 -7.31 12.05
CA GLN A 92 -5.37 -7.91 11.59
C GLN A 92 -5.13 -7.63 10.10
N ALA A 93 -6.16 -7.77 9.26
CA ALA A 93 -6.07 -7.47 7.84
C ALA A 93 -5.85 -5.98 7.58
N TYR A 94 -6.53 -5.09 8.32
CA TYR A 94 -6.32 -3.64 8.29
C TYR A 94 -4.84 -3.29 8.43
N ALA A 95 -4.18 -3.83 9.45
CA ALA A 95 -2.77 -3.55 9.70
C ALA A 95 -1.85 -4.01 8.54
N TYR A 96 -2.13 -5.18 7.95
CA TYR A 96 -1.38 -5.65 6.78
C TYR A 96 -1.64 -4.80 5.53
N LEU A 97 -2.88 -4.37 5.29
CA LEU A 97 -3.22 -3.52 4.15
C LEU A 97 -2.59 -2.13 4.28
N LYS A 98 -2.61 -1.53 5.47
CA LYS A 98 -1.89 -0.28 5.75
C LYS A 98 -0.40 -0.42 5.49
N ASN A 99 0.22 -1.48 5.98
CA ASN A 99 1.65 -1.72 5.74
C ASN A 99 1.97 -2.00 4.27
N THR A 100 1.05 -2.62 3.52
CA THR A 100 1.18 -2.75 2.06
C THR A 100 1.21 -1.37 1.41
N ARG A 101 0.26 -0.50 1.76
CA ARG A 101 0.15 0.86 1.24
C ARG A 101 1.39 1.69 1.58
N PHE A 102 1.77 1.73 2.86
CA PHE A 102 2.97 2.46 3.30
C PHE A 102 4.21 1.98 2.56
N ARG A 103 4.34 0.68 2.31
CA ARG A 103 5.53 0.18 1.65
C ARG A 103 5.55 0.50 0.15
N LEU A 104 4.42 0.43 -0.54
CA LEU A 104 4.34 0.73 -1.97
C LEU A 104 4.42 2.21 -2.32
N PHE A 105 3.88 3.09 -1.47
CA PHE A 105 3.75 4.51 -1.79
C PHE A 105 4.68 5.41 -0.99
N GLU A 106 5.14 4.96 0.17
CA GLU A 106 5.91 5.78 1.11
C GLU A 106 7.26 5.16 1.46
N GLY A 107 7.58 3.97 0.92
CA GLY A 107 8.83 3.28 1.18
C GLY A 107 9.04 2.90 2.65
N ARG A 108 8.00 2.86 3.48
CA ARG A 108 8.08 2.60 4.93
C ARG A 108 7.10 1.53 5.39
N SER A 109 7.19 1.14 6.66
CA SER A 109 6.18 0.33 7.33
C SER A 109 6.04 0.79 8.79
N GLU A 110 4.93 0.44 9.40
CA GLU A 110 4.63 0.71 10.81
C GLU A 110 4.52 -0.58 11.61
N ASN A 111 4.59 -0.45 12.94
CA ASN A 111 4.43 -1.58 13.84
C ASN A 111 3.03 -2.19 13.69
N HIS A 112 2.98 -3.47 13.33
CA HIS A 112 1.74 -4.19 13.07
C HIS A 112 0.78 -4.16 14.27
N SER A 113 1.28 -4.35 15.49
CA SER A 113 0.45 -4.35 16.69
C SER A 113 -0.12 -2.96 16.99
N SER A 114 0.63 -1.90 16.69
CA SER A 114 0.13 -0.53 16.79
C SER A 114 -1.04 -0.29 15.85
N LEU A 115 -0.94 -0.72 14.58
CA LEU A 115 -2.01 -0.57 13.60
C LEU A 115 -3.25 -1.40 13.97
N VAL A 116 -3.06 -2.60 14.51
CA VAL A 116 -4.17 -3.42 15.03
C VAL A 116 -4.87 -2.68 16.17
N ASN A 117 -4.13 -2.14 17.14
CA ASN A 117 -4.69 -1.36 18.23
C ASN A 117 -5.42 -0.11 17.74
N THR A 118 -4.89 0.58 16.72
CA THR A 118 -5.59 1.70 16.07
C THR A 118 -6.94 1.25 15.52
N CYS A 119 -7.00 0.12 14.81
CA CYS A 119 -8.25 -0.43 14.29
C CYS A 119 -9.23 -0.83 15.39
N LEU A 120 -8.77 -1.49 16.46
CA LEU A 120 -9.63 -1.91 17.58
C LEU A 120 -10.26 -0.72 18.33
N ASN A 121 -9.65 0.47 18.24
CA ASN A 121 -10.16 1.70 18.82
C ASN A 121 -10.94 2.58 17.82
N MET A 122 -11.18 2.09 16.60
CA MET A 122 -12.00 2.77 15.60
C MET A 122 -13.38 2.12 15.47
N ASP A 123 -14.38 2.95 15.18
CA ASP A 123 -15.70 2.47 14.80
C ASP A 123 -15.62 1.58 13.56
N GLU A 124 -16.40 0.49 13.55
CA GLU A 124 -16.40 -0.47 12.45
C GLU A 124 -16.65 0.12 11.06
N PRO A 125 -17.64 1.03 10.88
CA PRO A 125 -17.84 1.70 9.61
C PRO A 125 -16.60 2.50 9.16
N LYS A 126 -15.86 3.08 10.09
CA LYS A 126 -14.71 3.94 9.79
C LYS A 126 -13.53 3.12 9.27
N TYR A 127 -13.12 2.05 9.97
CA TYR A 127 -11.99 1.24 9.49
C TYR A 127 -12.34 0.48 8.21
N LYS A 128 -13.62 0.09 8.02
CA LYS A 128 -14.10 -0.51 6.76
C LYS A 128 -13.95 0.45 5.59
N GLN A 129 -14.36 1.70 5.76
CA GLN A 129 -14.19 2.74 4.75
C GLN A 129 -12.71 2.99 4.41
N GLU A 130 -11.84 3.04 5.42
CA GLU A 130 -10.40 3.19 5.19
C GLU A 130 -9.82 2.02 4.39
N VAL A 131 -10.22 0.79 4.70
CA VAL A 131 -9.75 -0.40 3.99
C VAL A 131 -10.26 -0.45 2.56
N ASP A 132 -11.52 -0.13 2.31
CA ASP A 132 -12.07 -0.09 0.96
C ASP A 132 -11.31 0.92 0.08
N LYS A 133 -10.98 2.09 0.67
CA LYS A 133 -10.13 3.09 0.01
C LYS A 133 -8.74 2.54 -0.27
N ASP A 134 -8.07 1.97 0.73
CA ASP A 134 -6.72 1.44 0.56
C ASP A 134 -6.68 0.32 -0.50
N LEU A 135 -7.66 -0.59 -0.52
CA LEU A 135 -7.78 -1.64 -1.52
C LEU A 135 -7.99 -1.09 -2.93
N SER A 136 -8.81 -0.04 -3.08
CA SER A 136 -9.02 0.65 -4.35
C SER A 136 -7.73 1.33 -4.85
N ASP A 137 -7.05 2.07 -3.99
CA ASP A 137 -5.79 2.75 -4.30
C ASP A 137 -4.69 1.75 -4.71
N LEU A 138 -4.57 0.66 -3.95
CA LEU A 138 -3.64 -0.44 -4.24
C LEU A 138 -3.95 -1.07 -5.61
N PHE A 139 -5.22 -1.38 -5.89
CA PHE A 139 -5.64 -1.96 -7.16
C PHE A 139 -5.32 -1.05 -8.35
N GLY A 140 -5.58 0.25 -8.21
CA GLY A 140 -5.28 1.26 -9.24
C GLY A 140 -3.78 1.41 -9.52
N SER A 141 -2.94 1.32 -8.48
CA SER A 141 -1.48 1.49 -8.61
C SER A 141 -0.73 0.30 -9.23
N LEU A 142 -1.33 -0.89 -9.20
CA LEU A 142 -0.70 -2.12 -9.67
C LEU A 142 -1.07 -2.49 -11.11
N ARG A 143 -2.07 -1.82 -11.69
CA ARG A 143 -2.46 -1.93 -13.10
C ARG A 143 -1.56 -1.08 -13.99
#